data_AF-A0A2N6A279-F1
#
_entry.id   AF-A0A2N6A279-F1
#
_cell.length_a   1.000
_cell.length_b   1.000
_cell.length_c   1.000
_cell.angle_alpha   90.00
_cell.angle_beta   90.00
_cell.angle_gamma   90.00
#
_symmetry.space_group_name_H-M   'P 1'
#
loop_
_entity.id
_entity.type
_entity.pdbx_description
1 polymer ?
#
loop_
_entity_poly.entity_id
_entity_poly.type
_entity_poly.pdbx_seq_one_letter_code
_entity_poly.pdbx_strand_id
1 'polypeptide(L)'
;MKKNKNFYWTPRFLGTLFLLFVVLINLKVLDAPILANAPLMTGFLPSFVLLFILLVSWRWEVAGGIFYMVIGAVYMIVSWGNVNPIVHLLVSGLALVTGILFVAKNLYTQKGHK
;
A
#
# COMPACT_ATOMS: atom_id res chain seq x y z
N MET A 1 -0.16 25.58 19.09
CA MET A 1 -0.39 25.17 17.68
C MET A 1 -1.54 24.18 17.66
N LYS A 2 -2.62 24.44 16.89
CA LYS A 2 -3.79 23.53 16.80
C LYS A 2 -3.29 22.13 16.43
N LYS A 3 -3.47 21.15 17.32
CA LYS A 3 -3.26 19.73 17.02
C LYS A 3 -4.27 19.35 15.93
N ASN A 4 -3.87 19.44 14.67
CA ASN A 4 -4.69 19.02 13.55
C ASN A 4 -4.82 17.50 13.64
N LYS A 5 -5.89 17.03 14.31
CA LYS A 5 -6.25 15.62 14.51
C LYS A 5 -6.27 14.84 13.18
N ASN A 6 -6.45 15.54 12.07
CA ASN A 6 -6.46 15.03 10.71
C ASN A 6 -5.12 14.38 10.29
N PHE A 7 -3.97 14.86 10.77
CA PHE A 7 -2.67 14.30 10.36
C PHE A 7 -2.44 12.87 10.89
N TYR A 8 -3.19 12.47 11.92
CA TYR A 8 -3.11 11.13 12.49
C TYR A 8 -3.79 10.06 11.62
N TRP A 9 -4.78 10.47 10.82
CA TRP A 9 -5.63 9.57 10.03
C TRP A 9 -5.23 9.51 8.56
N THR A 10 -4.54 10.54 8.03
CA THR A 10 -4.11 10.61 6.63
C THR A 10 -3.39 9.35 6.13
N PRO A 11 -2.34 8.82 6.78
CA PRO A 11 -1.62 7.65 6.26
C PRO A 11 -2.48 6.38 6.24
N ARG A 12 -3.43 6.25 7.18
CA ARG A 12 -4.34 5.09 7.25
C ARG A 12 -5.37 5.14 6.15
N PHE A 13 -5.98 6.31 5.92
CA PHE A 13 -6.93 6.49 4.84
C PHE A 13 -6.29 6.23 3.47
N LEU A 14 -5.05 6.70 3.29
CA LEU A 14 -4.30 6.51 2.06
C LEU A 14 -3.88 5.04 1.84
N GLY A 15 -3.48 4.32 2.90
CA GLY A 15 -3.22 2.88 2.85
C GLY A 15 -4.47 2.06 2.52
N THR A 16 -5.61 2.40 3.12
CA THR A 16 -6.91 1.76 2.78
C THR A 16 -7.29 2.02 1.34
N LEU A 17 -7.14 3.27 0.86
CA LEU A 17 -7.44 3.62 -0.53
C LEU A 17 -6.53 2.87 -1.52
N PHE A 18 -5.25 2.72 -1.19
CA PHE A 18 -4.30 1.94 -2.00
C PHE A 18 -4.68 0.45 -2.05
N LEU A 19 -5.00 -0.15 -0.91
CA LEU A 19 -5.51 -1.52 -0.86
C LEU A 19 -6.75 -1.70 -1.74
N LEU A 20 -7.70 -0.77 -1.65
CA LEU A 20 -8.93 -0.79 -2.43
C LEU A 20 -8.64 -0.69 -3.94
N PHE A 21 -7.70 0.16 -4.34
CA PHE A 21 -7.25 0.27 -5.73
C PHE A 21 -6.65 -1.05 -6.26
N VAL A 22 -5.81 -1.72 -5.47
CA VAL A 22 -5.22 -3.02 -5.86
C VAL A 22 -6.29 -4.11 -5.96
N VAL A 23 -7.29 -4.12 -5.07
CA VAL A 23 -8.44 -5.03 -5.17
C VAL A 23 -9.23 -4.77 -6.45
N LEU A 24 -9.49 -3.51 -6.81
CA LEU A 24 -10.23 -3.16 -8.03
C LEU A 24 -9.52 -3.61 -9.31
N ILE A 25 -8.19 -3.50 -9.38
CA ILE A 25 -7.39 -4.00 -10.52
C ILE A 25 -7.52 -5.53 -10.64
N ASN A 26 -7.56 -6.24 -9.51
CA ASN A 26 -7.63 -7.70 -9.48
C ASN A 26 -9.04 -8.27 -9.65
N LEU A 27 -10.10 -7.46 -9.56
CA LEU A 27 -11.48 -7.92 -9.79
C LEU A 27 -11.67 -8.53 -11.19
N LYS A 28 -10.89 -8.10 -12.21
CA LYS A 28 -10.93 -8.69 -13.56
C LYS A 28 -10.54 -10.17 -13.58
N VAL A 29 -9.83 -10.67 -12.57
CA VAL A 29 -9.47 -12.10 -12.44
C VAL A 29 -10.72 -12.96 -12.16
N LEU A 30 -11.80 -12.36 -11.63
CA LEU A 30 -13.02 -13.06 -11.29
C LEU A 30 -13.88 -13.44 -12.51
N ASP A 31 -13.72 -12.73 -13.63
CA ASP A 31 -14.40 -13.03 -14.90
C ASP A 31 -13.72 -14.17 -15.69
N ALA A 32 -12.60 -14.72 -15.19
CA ALA A 32 -11.91 -15.85 -15.83
C ALA A 32 -12.63 -17.19 -15.53
N PRO A 33 -12.71 -18.12 -16.51
CA PRO A 33 -13.46 -19.37 -16.35
C PRO A 33 -12.95 -20.22 -15.17
N ILE A 34 -13.89 -20.67 -14.35
CA ILE A 34 -13.75 -21.45 -13.10
C ILE A 34 -12.94 -22.75 -13.25
N LEU A 35 -12.63 -23.21 -14.45
CA LEU A 35 -11.81 -24.42 -14.65
C LEU A 35 -10.30 -24.14 -14.62
N ALA A 36 -9.89 -22.88 -14.59
CA ALA A 36 -8.48 -22.48 -14.59
C ALA A 36 -7.90 -22.19 -13.20
N ASN A 37 -8.61 -22.54 -12.09
CA ASN A 37 -8.49 -22.20 -10.64
C ASN A 37 -7.13 -21.94 -9.94
N ALA A 38 -6.01 -21.94 -10.64
CA ALA A 38 -4.78 -21.31 -10.17
C ALA A 38 -4.78 -19.76 -10.04
N PRO A 39 -5.64 -18.92 -10.68
CA PRO A 39 -5.34 -17.49 -10.84
C PRO A 39 -5.96 -16.64 -9.72
N LEU A 40 -6.97 -17.16 -9.00
CA LEU A 40 -7.66 -16.42 -7.94
C LEU A 40 -6.74 -16.16 -6.75
N MET A 41 -5.95 -17.17 -6.34
CA MET A 41 -4.96 -16.97 -5.28
C MET A 41 -3.84 -16.06 -5.75
N THR A 42 -3.32 -16.21 -6.98
CA THR A 42 -2.21 -15.37 -7.47
C THR A 42 -2.60 -13.92 -7.70
N GLY A 43 -3.83 -13.64 -8.11
CA GLY A 43 -4.33 -12.27 -8.31
C GLY A 43 -4.61 -11.54 -7.01
N PHE A 44 -5.17 -12.21 -6.00
CA PHE A 44 -5.52 -11.58 -4.72
C PHE A 44 -4.41 -11.64 -3.66
N LEU A 45 -3.38 -12.48 -3.82
CA LEU A 45 -2.24 -12.54 -2.90
C LEU A 45 -1.60 -11.17 -2.62
N PRO A 46 -1.35 -10.30 -3.62
CA PRO A 46 -0.85 -8.95 -3.37
C PRO A 46 -1.77 -8.13 -2.47
N SER A 47 -3.09 -8.24 -2.67
CA SER A 47 -4.10 -7.56 -1.85
C SER A 47 -4.08 -8.05 -0.40
N PHE A 48 -3.94 -9.36 -0.16
CA PHE A 48 -3.83 -9.91 1.19
C PHE A 48 -2.54 -9.49 1.90
N VAL A 49 -1.41 -9.43 1.19
CA VAL A 49 -0.14 -8.94 1.72
C VAL A 49 -0.26 -7.46 2.13
N LEU A 50 -0.88 -6.64 1.30
CA LEU A 50 -1.13 -5.23 1.61
C LEU A 50 -2.09 -5.05 2.79
N LEU A 51 -3.13 -5.88 2.89
CA LEU A 51 -4.05 -5.88 4.03
C LEU A 51 -3.32 -6.26 5.31
N PHE A 52 -2.45 -7.27 5.28
CA PHE A 52 -1.62 -7.65 6.42
C PHE A 52 -0.69 -6.50 6.85
N ILE A 53 -0.03 -5.83 5.89
CA ILE A 53 0.82 -4.68 6.19
C ILE A 53 0.00 -3.55 6.78
N LEU A 54 -1.20 -3.27 6.26
CA LEU A 54 -2.10 -2.26 6.82
C LEU A 54 -2.46 -2.59 8.27
N LEU A 55 -2.77 -3.85 8.59
CA LEU A 55 -3.05 -4.30 9.96
C LEU A 55 -1.84 -4.16 10.88
N VAL A 56 -0.63 -4.55 10.43
CA VAL A 56 0.60 -4.36 11.21
C VAL A 56 0.89 -2.87 11.43
N SER A 57 0.64 -2.05 10.41
CA SER A 57 0.80 -0.58 10.46
C SER A 57 -0.09 0.08 11.51
N TRP A 58 -1.20 -0.55 11.92
CA TRP A 58 -2.07 -0.01 12.97
C TRP A 58 -1.44 -0.06 14.35
N ARG A 59 -0.55 -1.03 14.61
CA ARG A 59 0.16 -1.17 15.88
C ARG A 59 1.60 -0.64 15.80
N TRP A 60 2.24 -0.73 14.63
CA TRP A 60 3.64 -0.37 14.37
C TRP A 60 3.77 0.52 13.13
N GLU A 61 3.61 1.83 13.32
CA GLU A 61 3.52 2.80 12.20
C GLU A 61 4.81 2.88 11.37
N VAL A 62 5.98 2.78 12.01
CA VAL A 62 7.29 2.80 11.32
C VAL A 62 7.52 1.53 10.52
N ALA A 63 7.22 0.37 11.11
CA ALA A 63 7.35 -0.91 10.42
C ALA A 63 6.42 -0.94 9.19
N GLY A 64 5.18 -0.48 9.36
CA GLY A 64 4.22 -0.30 8.28
C GLY A 64 4.74 0.57 7.13
N GLY A 65 5.28 1.74 7.45
CA GLY A 65 5.86 2.64 6.44
C GLY A 65 7.02 2.02 5.68
N ILE A 66 7.92 1.32 6.37
CA ILE A 66 9.04 0.59 5.76
C ILE A 66 8.51 -0.52 4.83
N PHE A 67 7.53 -1.31 5.27
CA PHE A 67 6.94 -2.36 4.44
C PHE A 67 6.29 -1.81 3.17
N TYR A 68 5.56 -0.69 3.26
CA TYR A 68 5.00 -0.01 2.08
C TYR A 68 6.07 0.47 1.11
N MET A 69 7.18 1.05 1.62
CA MET A 69 8.31 1.44 0.76
C MET A 69 8.97 0.24 0.09
N VAL A 70 9.22 -0.84 0.84
CA VAL A 70 9.85 -2.05 0.31
C VAL A 70 8.97 -2.68 -0.76
N ILE A 71 7.66 -2.80 -0.53
CA ILE A 71 6.74 -3.32 -1.54
C ILE A 71 6.67 -2.43 -2.78
N GLY A 72 6.61 -1.11 -2.60
CA GLY A 72 6.62 -0.16 -3.71
C GLY A 72 7.88 -0.33 -4.57
N ALA A 73 9.04 -0.46 -3.94
CA ALA A 73 10.32 -0.68 -4.61
C ALA A 73 10.41 -2.05 -5.30
N VAL A 74 9.98 -3.13 -4.62
CA VAL A 74 9.94 -4.48 -5.21
C VAL A 74 9.01 -4.49 -6.43
N TYR A 75 7.82 -3.91 -6.32
CA TYR A 75 6.89 -3.82 -7.44
C TYR A 75 7.48 -3.01 -8.61
N MET A 76 8.20 -1.93 -8.31
CA MET A 76 8.89 -1.10 -9.31
C MET A 76 9.98 -1.89 -10.06
N ILE A 77 10.72 -2.76 -9.38
CA ILE A 77 11.76 -3.58 -10.02
C ILE A 77 11.16 -4.72 -10.82
N VAL A 78 10.25 -5.49 -10.22
CA VAL A 78 9.66 -6.71 -10.83
C VAL A 78 8.79 -6.36 -12.04
N SER A 79 8.08 -5.23 -11.96
CA SER A 79 7.12 -4.84 -12.98
C SER A 79 7.75 -3.91 -14.04
N TRP A 80 9.07 -3.73 -14.01
CA TRP A 80 9.78 -2.86 -14.95
C TRP A 80 9.71 -3.43 -16.37
N GLY A 81 9.11 -2.68 -17.31
CA GLY A 81 8.99 -3.08 -18.72
C GLY A 81 7.91 -4.13 -19.04
N ASN A 82 7.29 -4.77 -18.04
CA ASN A 82 6.29 -5.84 -18.24
C ASN A 82 4.83 -5.36 -18.15
N VAL A 83 4.58 -4.19 -17.57
CA VAL A 83 3.24 -3.63 -17.39
C VAL A 83 3.15 -2.23 -17.97
N ASN A 84 1.92 -1.79 -18.22
CA ASN A 84 1.64 -0.44 -18.68
C ASN A 84 2.35 0.59 -17.77
N PRO A 85 3.18 1.51 -18.33
CA PRO A 85 3.97 2.46 -17.56
C PRO A 85 3.14 3.31 -16.60
N ILE A 86 1.89 3.64 -16.96
CA ILE A 86 0.99 4.43 -16.14
C ILE A 86 0.57 3.63 -14.89
N VAL A 87 0.18 2.37 -15.07
CA VAL A 87 -0.19 1.48 -13.95
C VAL A 87 1.03 1.25 -13.04
N HIS A 88 2.20 1.09 -13.65
CA HIS A 88 3.47 0.95 -12.94
C HIS A 88 3.76 2.14 -12.02
N LEU A 89 3.65 3.37 -12.56
CA LEU A 89 3.88 4.62 -11.84
C LEU A 89 2.84 4.87 -10.76
N LEU A 90 1.56 4.55 -11.03
CA LEU A 90 0.49 4.73 -10.07
C LEU A 90 0.66 3.79 -8.87
N VAL A 91 0.88 2.50 -9.10
CA VAL A 91 0.98 1.51 -8.01
C VAL A 91 2.24 1.73 -7.17
N SER A 92 3.40 1.91 -7.81
CA SER A 92 4.66 2.17 -7.09
C SER A 92 4.66 3.54 -6.42
N GLY A 93 4.13 4.58 -7.08
CA GLY A 93 4.00 5.92 -6.54
C GLY A 93 3.11 5.98 -5.31
N LEU A 94 1.91 5.36 -5.35
CA LEU A 94 1.03 5.31 -4.18
C LEU A 94 1.66 4.53 -3.02
N ALA A 95 2.33 3.40 -3.28
CA ALA A 95 3.02 2.63 -2.25
C ALA A 95 4.16 3.42 -1.58
N LEU A 96 4.94 4.16 -2.37
CA LEU A 96 6.02 5.01 -1.84
C LEU A 96 5.49 6.21 -1.06
N VAL A 97 4.48 6.91 -1.59
CA VAL A 97 3.86 8.06 -0.91
C VAL A 97 3.24 7.65 0.42
N THR A 98 2.53 6.52 0.46
CA THR A 98 1.97 5.97 1.71
C THR A 98 3.06 5.63 2.72
N GLY A 99 4.15 5.00 2.29
CA GLY A 99 5.31 4.71 3.13
C GLY A 99 5.97 5.97 3.70
N ILE A 100 6.23 6.98 2.85
CA ILE A 100 6.81 8.27 3.24
C ILE A 100 5.93 8.98 4.28
N LEU A 101 4.61 8.98 4.09
CA LEU A 101 3.67 9.58 5.03
C LEU A 101 3.70 8.91 6.40
N PHE A 102 3.81 7.58 6.47
CA PHE A 102 3.95 6.85 7.73
C PHE A 102 5.24 7.24 8.48
N VAL A 103 6.37 7.34 7.77
CA VAL A 103 7.65 7.76 8.35
C VAL A 103 7.63 9.23 8.79
N ALA A 104 7.14 10.12 7.93
CA ALA A 104 7.02 11.55 8.23
C ALA A 104 6.14 11.81 9.46
N LYS A 105 5.02 11.08 9.58
CA LYS A 105 4.14 11.16 10.75
C LYS A 105 4.83 10.74 12.05
N ASN A 106 5.64 9.68 12.01
CA ASN A 106 6.40 9.26 13.18
C ASN A 106 7.44 10.33 13.61
N LEU A 107 8.15 10.93 12.65
CA LEU A 107 9.12 12.01 12.92
C LEU A 107 8.44 13.24 13.54
N TYR A 108 7.25 13.62 13.05
CA TYR A 108 6.45 14.70 13.65
C TYR A 108 5.95 14.36 15.05
N THR A 109 5.58 13.11 15.30
CA THR A 109 5.11 12.65 16.62
C THR A 109 6.23 12.67 17.66
N GLN A 110 7.47 12.31 17.28
CA GLN A 110 8.62 12.38 18.18
C GLN A 110 9.04 13.82 18.52
N LYS A 111 8.93 14.77 17.58
CA LYS A 111 9.28 16.18 17.84
C LYS A 111 8.31 16.90 18.77
N GLY A 112 7.08 16.41 18.94
CA GLY A 112 6.10 16.99 19.88
C GLY A 112 6.25 16.53 21.33
N HIS A 113 7.21 15.66 21.64
CA HIS A 113 7.47 15.10 22.97
C HIS A 113 8.82 15.54 23.57
N LYS A 114 9.55 16.44 22.90
CA LYS A 114 10.67 17.20 23.48
C LYS A 114 10.24 18.66 23.64
#